data_AF-A0A9E2J235-F1
#
_entry.id   AF-A0A9E2J235-F1
#
_cell.length_a   1.000
_cell.length_b   1.000
_cell.length_c   1.000
_cell.angle_alpha   90.00
_cell.angle_beta   90.00
_cell.angle_gamma   90.00
#
_symmetry.space_group_name_H-M   'P 1'
#
loop_
_entity.id
_entity.type
_entity.pdbx_description
1 polymer ?
#
loop_
_entity_poly.entity_id
_entity_poly.type
_entity_poly.pdbx_seq_one_letter_code
_entity_poly.pdbx_strand_id
1 'polypeptide(L)'
;MKIKDLPKYPHAGHRQRLRIRFLQSGLDGFLDYEIVELLLTLGTPRQDCKQRAKQVIKKFGGLRGAFDATIEDLQQIKRKAT
;
A
#
# COMPACT_ATOMS: atom_id res chain seq x y z
N MET A 1 -22.38 3.29 -4.26
CA MET A 1 -21.52 2.89 -5.40
C MET A 1 -21.03 1.47 -5.17
N LYS A 2 -21.20 0.57 -6.15
CA LYS A 2 -20.67 -0.81 -6.07
C LYS A 2 -19.25 -0.83 -6.66
N ILE A 3 -18.34 -1.73 -6.23
CA ILE A 3 -16.94 -1.78 -6.72
C ILE A 3 -16.84 -1.81 -8.25
N LYS A 4 -17.78 -2.49 -8.90
CA LYS A 4 -17.87 -2.61 -10.36
C LYS A 4 -18.04 -1.27 -11.09
N ASP A 5 -18.46 -0.23 -10.38
CA ASP A 5 -18.74 1.10 -10.93
C ASP A 5 -17.50 2.03 -10.86
N LEU A 6 -16.38 1.58 -10.27
CA LEU A 6 -15.17 2.39 -10.12
C LEU A 6 -14.31 2.34 -11.41
N PRO A 7 -13.82 3.48 -11.90
CA PRO A 7 -12.94 3.50 -13.06
C PRO A 7 -11.71 2.62 -12.83
N LYS A 8 -11.38 1.73 -13.76
CA LYS A 8 -10.18 0.86 -13.74
C LYS A 8 -8.91 1.58 -14.24
N TYR A 9 -8.78 2.89 -14.01
CA TYR A 9 -7.58 3.61 -14.42
C TYR A 9 -6.40 3.37 -13.45
N PRO A 10 -5.14 3.40 -13.93
CA PRO A 10 -3.96 3.07 -13.12
C PRO A 10 -3.76 3.98 -11.90
N HIS A 11 -4.21 5.23 -11.97
CA HIS A 11 -3.93 6.23 -10.93
C HIS A 11 -5.21 6.82 -10.31
N ALA A 12 -6.25 7.09 -11.10
CA ALA A 12 -7.50 7.62 -10.59
C ALA A 12 -8.28 6.53 -9.84
N GLY A 13 -8.69 6.84 -8.60
CA GLY A 13 -9.52 5.95 -7.78
C GLY A 13 -8.80 4.77 -7.12
N HIS A 14 -7.47 4.61 -7.28
CA HIS A 14 -6.75 3.48 -6.69
C HIS A 14 -6.87 3.42 -5.16
N ARG A 15 -6.61 4.54 -4.47
CA ARG A 15 -6.80 4.65 -3.01
C ARG A 15 -8.24 4.35 -2.58
N GLN A 16 -9.22 4.75 -3.39
CA GLN A 16 -10.63 4.46 -3.12
C GLN A 16 -10.95 2.97 -3.28
N ARG A 17 -10.43 2.32 -4.32
CA ARG A 17 -10.56 0.87 -4.53
C ARG A 17 -9.90 0.06 -3.41
N LEU A 18 -8.71 0.45 -2.97
CA LEU A 18 -8.03 -0.16 -1.82
C LEU A 18 -8.88 -0.06 -0.56
N ARG A 19 -9.38 1.15 -0.23
CA ARG A 19 -10.21 1.36 0.95
C ARG A 19 -11.52 0.57 0.91
N ILE A 20 -12.21 0.57 -0.23
CA ILE A 20 -13.48 -0.16 -0.36
C ILE A 20 -13.24 -1.67 -0.24
N ARG A 21 -12.19 -2.20 -0.85
CA ARG A 21 -11.82 -3.62 -0.72
C ARG A 21 -11.58 -3.97 0.75
N PHE A 22 -10.79 -3.18 1.46
CA PHE A 22 -10.52 -3.38 2.89
C PHE A 22 -11.81 -3.39 3.72
N LEU A 23 -12.72 -2.43 3.48
CA LEU A 23 -14.00 -2.34 4.21
C LEU A 23 -14.95 -3.51 3.92
N GLN A 24 -14.80 -4.21 2.79
CA GLN A 24 -15.68 -5.30 2.40
C GLN A 24 -15.17 -6.68 2.81
N SER A 25 -13.87 -6.92 2.70
CA SER A 25 -13.27 -8.24 2.85
C SER A 25 -12.14 -8.31 3.87
N GLY A 26 -11.89 -7.23 4.62
CA GLY A 26 -10.71 -7.14 5.48
C GLY A 26 -9.41 -7.29 4.67
N LEU A 27 -8.45 -8.02 5.23
CA LEU A 27 -7.13 -8.25 4.62
C LEU A 27 -7.03 -9.57 3.84
N ASP A 28 -8.04 -10.45 3.89
CA ASP A 28 -7.97 -11.81 3.32
C ASP A 28 -7.73 -11.83 1.80
N GLY A 29 -8.03 -10.73 1.10
CA GLY A 29 -7.82 -10.56 -0.33
C GLY A 29 -6.65 -9.64 -0.70
N PHE A 30 -5.75 -9.35 0.24
CA PHE A 30 -4.61 -8.45 0.02
C PHE A 30 -3.31 -9.22 -0.06
N LEU A 31 -2.46 -8.82 -1.01
CA LEU A 31 -1.05 -9.20 -1.01
C LEU A 31 -0.30 -8.37 0.04
N ASP A 32 0.79 -8.91 0.59
CA ASP A 32 1.64 -8.23 1.58
C ASP A 32 1.95 -6.76 1.24
N TYR A 33 2.31 -6.49 -0.02
CA TYR A 33 2.61 -5.13 -0.45
C TYR A 33 1.37 -4.25 -0.57
N GLU A 34 0.18 -4.80 -0.84
CA GLU A 34 -1.07 -4.03 -0.86
C GLU A 34 -1.47 -3.62 0.56
N ILE A 35 -1.14 -4.43 1.57
CA ILE A 35 -1.32 -4.10 3.00
C ILE A 35 -0.41 -2.93 3.38
N VAL A 36 0.89 -3.01 3.04
CA VAL A 36 1.82 -1.90 3.28
C VAL A 36 1.39 -0.65 2.49
N GLU A 37 0.92 -0.81 1.26
CA GLU A 37 0.40 0.29 0.45
C GLU A 37 -0.80 0.97 1.12
N LEU A 38 -1.76 0.18 1.62
CA LEU A 38 -2.91 0.70 2.37
C LEU A 38 -2.44 1.55 3.56
N LEU A 39 -1.56 1.02 4.41
CA LEU A 39 -1.02 1.72 5.57
C LEU A 39 -0.31 3.03 5.19
N LEU A 40 0.54 3.00 4.16
CA LEU A 40 1.23 4.19 3.68
C LEU A 40 0.24 5.26 3.17
N THR A 41 -0.86 4.85 2.52
CA THR A 41 -1.88 5.79 2.04
C THR A 41 -2.69 6.43 3.16
N LEU A 42 -2.70 5.87 4.38
CA LEU A 42 -3.37 6.49 5.53
C LEU A 42 -2.55 7.65 6.10
N GLY A 43 -1.23 7.49 6.17
CA GLY A 43 -0.30 8.48 6.77
C GLY A 43 0.42 9.40 5.78
N THR A 44 0.18 9.28 4.46
CA THR A 44 0.89 10.07 3.44
C THR A 44 -0.08 10.95 2.64
N PRO A 45 0.29 12.22 2.30
CA PRO A 45 -0.42 13.02 1.30
C PRO A 45 -0.62 12.25 -0.02
N ARG A 46 -1.61 12.62 -0.84
CA ARG A 46 -1.96 11.88 -2.07
C ARG A 46 -0.75 11.73 -3.00
N GLN A 47 -0.16 10.53 -3.04
CA GLN A 47 0.96 10.14 -3.89
C GLN A 47 0.89 8.63 -4.20
N ASP A 48 1.67 8.16 -5.17
CA ASP A 48 1.83 6.72 -5.42
C ASP A 48 2.66 6.06 -4.30
N CYS A 49 2.03 5.13 -3.57
CA CYS A 49 2.66 4.36 -2.49
C CYS A 49 3.04 2.94 -2.92
N LYS A 50 2.59 2.47 -4.08
CA LYS A 50 2.72 1.08 -4.52
C LYS A 50 4.16 0.64 -4.64
N GLN A 51 4.99 1.47 -5.28
CA GLN A 51 6.40 1.15 -5.50
C GLN A 51 7.17 1.05 -4.19
N ARG A 52 6.92 1.96 -3.25
CA ARG A 52 7.53 1.90 -1.91
C ARG A 52 7.09 0.67 -1.15
N ALA A 53 5.79 0.35 -1.18
CA ALA A 53 5.28 -0.83 -0.52
C ALA A 53 5.92 -2.13 -1.05
N LYS A 54 6.09 -2.26 -2.37
CA LYS A 54 6.84 -3.37 -2.97
C LYS A 54 8.29 -3.42 -2.54
N GLN A 55 8.96 -2.26 -2.42
CA GLN A 55 10.34 -2.19 -1.94
C GLN A 55 10.48 -2.63 -0.48
N VAL A 56 9.54 -2.23 0.40
CA VAL A 56 9.50 -2.68 1.80
C VAL A 56 9.42 -4.20 1.85
N ILE A 57 8.45 -4.81 1.17
CA ILE A 57 8.28 -6.27 1.17
C ILE A 57 9.51 -6.98 0.59
N LYS A 58 10.05 -6.47 -0.52
CA LYS A 58 11.25 -7.05 -1.14
C LYS A 58 12.46 -6.98 -0.21
N LYS A 59 12.64 -5.87 0.51
CA LYS A 59 13.81 -5.66 1.36
C LYS A 59 13.73 -6.48 2.65
N PHE A 60 12.55 -6.57 3.25
CA PHE A 60 12.38 -7.17 4.58
C PHE A 60 11.78 -8.57 4.56
N GLY A 61 11.51 -9.15 3.38
CA GLY A 61 11.10 -10.54 3.25
C GLY A 61 9.64 -10.82 3.65
N GLY A 62 8.74 -9.86 3.42
CA GLY A 62 7.32 -9.99 3.75
C GLY A 62 6.82 -9.01 4.82
N LEU A 63 5.55 -9.13 5.18
CA LEU A 63 4.93 -8.27 6.19
C LEU A 63 5.59 -8.38 7.56
N ARG A 64 5.89 -9.60 8.01
CA ARG A 64 6.52 -9.81 9.32
C ARG A 64 7.85 -9.06 9.42
N GLY A 65 8.76 -9.26 8.47
CA GLY A 65 10.03 -8.54 8.50
C GLY A 65 9.88 -7.03 8.31
N ALA A 66 8.85 -6.57 7.60
CA ALA A 66 8.55 -5.14 7.50
C ALA A 66 8.11 -4.52 8.83
N PHE A 67 7.37 -5.26 9.67
CA PHE A 67 6.96 -4.82 11.01
C PHE A 67 8.07 -4.98 12.06
N ASP A 68 8.95 -5.96 11.88
CA ASP A 68 10.12 -6.16 12.74
C ASP A 68 11.28 -5.19 12.40
N ALA A 69 11.21 -4.50 11.26
CA ALA A 69 12.23 -3.54 10.83
C ALA A 69 12.30 -2.31 11.75
N THR A 70 13.52 -1.85 12.02
CA THR A 70 13.75 -0.62 12.79
C THR A 70 13.30 0.62 12.01
N ILE A 71 13.14 1.75 12.70
CA ILE A 71 12.80 3.02 12.05
C ILE A 71 13.91 3.40 11.05
N GLU A 72 15.17 3.19 11.44
CA GLU A 72 16.36 3.46 10.63
C GLU A 72 16.35 2.63 9.34
N ASP A 73 15.98 1.35 9.43
CA ASP A 73 15.85 0.47 8.27
C ASP A 73 14.75 0.94 7.30
N LEU A 74 13.59 1.30 7.85
CA LEU A 74 12.44 1.78 7.09
C LEU A 74 12.75 3.11 6.38
N GLN A 75 13.51 4.01 7.02
CA GLN A 75 13.92 5.30 6.45
C GLN A 75 14.87 5.19 5.24
N GLN A 76 15.51 4.04 5.05
CA GLN A 76 16.29 3.76 3.85
C GLN A 76 15.40 3.62 2.59
N ILE A 77 14.10 3.34 2.76
CA ILE A 77 13.13 3.29 1.66
C ILE A 77 12.65 4.71 1.31
N LYS A 78 13.34 5.33 0.36
CA LYS A 78 13.02 6.71 -0.07
C LYS A 78 11.71 6.80 -0.83
N ARG A 79 11.02 7.94 -0.69
CA ARG A 79 9.98 8.34 -1.63
C ARG A 79 10.67 8.66 -2.96
N LYS A 80 10.14 8.15 -4.08
CA LYS A 80 10.50 8.70 -5.39
C LYS A 80 9.88 10.08 -5.48
N ALA A 81 10.70 11.11 -5.68
CA ALA A 81 10.19 12.41 -6.11
C ALA A 81 9.49 12.20 -7.45
N THR A 82 8.24 12.61 -7.54
CA THR A 82 7.44 12.61 -8.77
C THR A 82 7.30 14.04 -9.22
#